data_AF-B9LVV3-F1
#
_entry.id   AF-B9LVV3-F1
#
_cell.length_a   1.000
_cell.length_b   1.000
_cell.length_c   1.000
_cell.angle_alpha   90.00
_cell.angle_beta   90.00
_cell.angle_gamma   90.00
#
_symmetry.space_group_name_H-M   'P 1'
#
loop_
_entity.id
_entity.type
_entity.pdbx_description
1 polymer ?
#
loop_
_entity_poly.entity_id
_entity_poly.type
_entity_poly.pdbx_seq_one_letter_code
_entity_poly.pdbx_strand_id
1 'polypeptide(L)' 'MPKTRVSQGANGQYKVTVPKGIAEAMALDGQRLEWKVKSGNTLEVTVVNE' A
#
# COMPACT_ATOMS: atom_id res chain seq x y z
N MET A 1 12.15 7.94 7.01
CA MET A 1 11.07 7.10 6.48
C MET A 1 10.25 7.92 5.50
N PRO A 2 10.04 7.44 4.26
CA PRO A 2 9.23 8.15 3.28
C PRO A 2 7.79 8.31 3.78
N LYS A 3 7.20 9.49 3.56
CA LYS A 3 5.80 9.78 3.86
C LYS A 3 5.06 9.95 2.54
N THR A 4 3.88 9.37 2.44
CA THR A 4 3.02 9.47 1.26
C THR A 4 1.63 9.96 1.67
N ARG A 5 0.84 10.41 0.70
CA ARG A 5 -0.49 10.95 0.93
C ARG A 5 -1.51 10.09 0.20
N VAL A 6 -2.57 9.71 0.90
CA VAL A 6 -3.76 9.10 0.29
C VAL A 6 -4.50 10.17 -0.50
N SER A 7 -4.87 9.83 -1.74
CA SER A 7 -5.66 10.68 -2.63
C SER A 7 -6.83 9.88 -3.19
N GLN A 8 -7.94 10.54 -3.47
CA GLN A 8 -9.10 9.90 -4.11
C GLN A 8 -9.03 10.11 -5.63
N GLY A 9 -9.22 9.03 -6.39
CA GLY A 9 -9.36 9.06 -7.84
C GLY A 9 -10.76 9.51 -8.28
N ALA A 10 -10.93 9.80 -9.57
CA ALA A 10 -12.19 10.27 -10.13
C ALA A 10 -13.34 9.26 -10.00
N ASN A 11 -13.02 7.97 -9.87
CA ASN A 11 -13.97 6.87 -9.65
C ASN A 11 -14.25 6.60 -8.15
N GLY A 12 -13.85 7.51 -7.26
CA GLY A 12 -14.05 7.39 -5.82
C GLY A 12 -13.06 6.46 -5.11
N GLN A 13 -12.14 5.78 -5.82
CA GLN A 13 -11.15 4.90 -5.20
C GLN A 13 -10.02 5.68 -4.53
N TYR A 14 -9.67 5.30 -3.30
CA TYR A 14 -8.51 5.85 -2.62
C TYR A 14 -7.24 5.13 -3.09
N LYS A 15 -6.19 5.91 -3.34
CA LYS A 15 -4.88 5.42 -3.75
C LYS A 15 -3.78 6.10 -2.96
N VAL A 16 -2.71 5.36 -2.71
CA VAL A 16 -1.44 5.85 -2.17
C VAL A 16 -0.33 5.35 -3.07
N THR A 17 0.74 6.13 -3.20
CA THR A 17 1.95 5.67 -3.87
C THR A 17 2.81 4.88 -2.87
N VAL A 18 3.40 3.78 -3.32
CA VAL A 18 4.43 3.09 -2.55
C VAL A 18 5.79 3.70 -2.92
N PRO A 19 6.62 4.13 -1.94
CA PRO A 19 7.95 4.64 -2.21
C PRO A 19 8.81 3.61 -2.95
N LYS A 20 9.52 4.04 -4.01
CA LYS A 20 10.32 3.17 -4.91
C LYS A 20 11.21 2.18 -4.16
N GLY A 21 11.99 2.64 -3.18
CA GLY A 21 12.90 1.76 -2.44
C GLY A 21 12.20 0.66 -1.63
N ILE A 22 10.97 0.89 -1.16
CA ILE A 22 10.18 -0.15 -0.48
C ILE A 22 9.64 -1.15 -1.52
N ALA A 23 9.14 -0.64 -2.65
CA ALA A 23 8.63 -1.49 -3.72
C ALA A 23 9.71 -2.41 -4.31
N GLU A 24 10.92 -1.89 -4.52
CA GLU A 24 12.06 -2.69 -4.99
C GLU A 24 12.54 -3.68 -3.93
N ALA A 25 12.68 -3.26 -2.67
CA ALA A 25 13.15 -4.13 -1.58
C ALA A 25 12.23 -5.32 -1.32
N MET A 26 10.93 -5.19 -1.61
CA MET A 26 9.92 -6.24 -1.41
C MET A 26 9.41 -6.85 -2.73
N ALA A 27 9.98 -6.46 -3.87
CA ALA A 27 9.54 -6.90 -5.21
C ALA A 27 8.02 -6.77 -5.41
N LEU A 28 7.42 -5.63 -5.01
CA LEU A 28 5.97 -5.44 -4.96
C LEU A 28 5.30 -5.29 -6.34
N ASP A 29 6.07 -5.04 -7.38
CA ASP A 29 5.49 -4.90 -8.72
C ASP A 29 4.83 -6.21 -9.17
N GLY A 30 3.59 -6.11 -9.64
CA GLY A 30 2.75 -7.27 -9.97
C GLY A 30 2.24 -8.09 -8.78
N GLN A 31 2.68 -7.82 -7.55
CA GLN A 31 2.22 -8.54 -6.36
C GLN A 31 0.83 -8.09 -5.93
N ARG A 32 0.08 -9.01 -5.33
CA ARG A 32 -1.20 -8.69 -4.68
C ARG A 32 -0.99 -8.47 -3.20
N LEU A 33 -1.72 -7.47 -2.68
CA LEU A 33 -1.60 -7.00 -1.30
C LEU A 33 -2.93 -7.13 -0.58
N GLU A 34 -2.92 -7.77 0.57
CA GLU A 34 -4.03 -7.73 1.52
C GLU A 34 -3.80 -6.58 2.51
N TRP A 35 -4.86 -5.83 2.80
CA TRP A 35 -4.83 -4.69 3.72
C TRP A 35 -5.81 -4.93 4.86
N LYS A 36 -5.37 -4.66 6.09
CA LYS A 36 -6.25 -4.69 7.26
C LYS A 36 -5.95 -3.57 8.25
N VAL A 37 -6.97 -3.15 8.99
CA VAL A 37 -6.83 -2.21 10.11
C VAL A 37 -6.30 -3.00 11.31
N LYS A 38 -5.04 -2.76 11.68
CA LYS A 38 -4.42 -3.39 12.86
C LYS A 38 -4.81 -2.67 14.16
N SER A 39 -4.92 -1.34 14.10
CA SER A 39 -5.41 -0.48 15.18
C SER A 39 -5.94 0.84 14.61
N GLY A 40 -6.54 1.70 15.44
CA GLY A 40 -7.18 2.95 15.01
C GLY A 40 -6.29 3.92 14.21
N ASN A 41 -4.97 3.76 14.23
CA ASN A 41 -4.04 4.56 13.44
C ASN A 41 -2.99 3.73 12.67
N THR A 42 -3.13 2.41 12.61
CA THR A 42 -2.14 1.51 12.01
C THR A 42 -2.79 0.57 11.03
N LEU A 43 -2.29 0.57 9.79
CA LEU A 43 -2.62 -0.42 8.76
C LEU A 43 -1.54 -1.50 8.73
N GLU A 44 -1.95 -2.75 8.53
CA GLU A 44 -1.04 -3.86 8.20
C GLU A 44 -1.29 -4.28 6.76
N VAL A 45 -0.21 -4.39 5.98
CA VAL A 45 -0.21 -4.75 4.56
C VAL A 45 0.64 -5.99 4.38
N THR A 46 0.08 -7.02 3.77
CA THR A 46 0.72 -8.32 3.58
C THR A 46 0.73 -8.68 2.10
N VAL A 47 1.86 -9.16 1.58
CA VAL A 47 1.93 -9.76 0.24
C VAL A 47 1.25 -11.12 0.28
N VAL A 48 0.31 -11.37 -0.63
CA VAL A 48 -0.41 -12.63 -0.73
C VAL A 48 -0.08 -13.31 -2.05
N ASN A 49 0.17 -14.62 -1.99
CA ASN A 49 0.28 -15.47 -3.17
C ASN A 49 -1.14 -15.91 -3.54
N GLU A 50 -1.54 -15.67 -4.78
CA GLU A 50 -2.75 -16.26 -5.37
C GLU A 50 -2.41 -17.34 -6.38
#